data_AF-A0A538R3D5-F1
#
_entry.id   AF-A0A538R3D5-F1
#
_cell.length_a   1.000
_cell.length_b   1.000
_cell.length_c   1.000
_cell.angle_alpha   90.00
_cell.angle_beta   90.00
_cell.angle_gamma   90.00
#
_symmetry.space_group_name_H-M   'P 1'
#
loop_
_entity.id
_entity.type
_entity.pdbx_description
1 polymer ?
#
loop_
_entity_poly.entity_id
_entity_poly.type
_entity_poly.pdbx_seq_one_letter_code
_entity_poly.pdbx_strand_id
1 'polypeptide(L)'
;MAQRVEADVTVQRFGFLSDDAGNRFKFPRAETHQIDGSTGSTSYGAHDCVFDDLEGRLDTLRWTADAASIGGAWLRDQAGQIDMAVERLEMPRGLRLVRADRGVELVAPYVSLSEMKLTVRGPFRSSSSRPAPPRPPDPALRQSRLRFLDSLSGRIYLTVKVMLDLPVIGHRSLDQELRVPIQEGSLDYRALEDSLNWLEGAFLDIKHDGDRLALVWKVPIVGSTHELIRWALDQDASALAAFGRVPVRSLADFAVGGRPRPDDRKRQTLQSLSLDAIDIALSLLAPRSVEVGGGMIMFGGDDHPGMVDLKVAGELHDRAPGELKGAIGSIDITLKDLQLGPVKLTADRLHFDGLDQLEVSFDGFRPSHAMVVVHRVTATNLSLQIAGKSA
;
A
#
# COMPACT_ATOMS: atom_id res chain seq x y z
N MET A 1 10.73 24.68 -11.97
CA MET A 1 11.72 23.58 -11.97
C MET A 1 11.90 23.05 -13.39
N ALA A 2 13.14 22.87 -13.86
CA ALA A 2 13.43 22.33 -15.18
C ALA A 2 13.33 20.79 -15.14
N GLN A 3 12.66 20.19 -16.12
CA GLN A 3 12.76 18.75 -16.39
C GLN A 3 13.93 18.59 -17.34
N ARG A 4 14.89 17.72 -16.99
CA ARG A 4 16.01 17.36 -17.85
C ARG A 4 15.99 15.85 -18.00
N VAL A 5 15.95 15.39 -19.24
CA VAL A 5 16.09 14.00 -19.63
C VAL A 5 17.25 13.98 -20.62
N GLU A 6 18.26 13.17 -20.35
CA GLU A 6 19.39 12.96 -21.24
C GLU A 6 19.46 11.49 -21.59
N ALA A 7 19.70 11.19 -22.86
CA ALA A 7 19.84 9.84 -23.34
C ALA A 7 20.62 9.82 -24.65
N ASP A 8 21.53 8.85 -24.78
CA ASP A 8 22.24 8.58 -26.03
C ASP A 8 21.40 7.61 -26.87
N VAL A 9 20.94 8.08 -28.04
CA VAL A 9 20.10 7.31 -28.95
C VAL A 9 20.95 6.74 -30.08
N THR A 10 21.01 5.42 -30.19
CA THR A 10 21.64 4.70 -31.30
C THR A 10 20.56 4.22 -32.27
N VAL A 11 20.68 4.64 -33.52
CA VAL A 11 19.75 4.26 -34.59
C VAL A 11 20.51 3.42 -35.62
N GLN A 12 20.11 2.15 -35.80
CA GLN A 12 20.76 1.28 -36.78
C GLN A 12 20.47 1.71 -38.23
N ARG A 13 19.22 2.13 -38.49
CA ARG A 13 18.76 2.58 -39.81
C ARG A 13 17.75 3.70 -39.64
N PHE A 14 17.85 4.71 -40.48
CA PHE A 14 16.97 5.87 -40.50
C PHE A 14 16.34 6.01 -41.88
N GLY A 15 15.01 6.16 -41.92
CA GLY A 15 14.27 6.47 -43.12
C GLY A 15 13.48 7.77 -42.94
N PHE A 16 13.48 8.61 -43.97
CA PHE A 16 12.54 9.72 -44.10
C PHE A 16 11.61 9.43 -45.27
N LEU A 17 10.31 9.48 -45.02
CA LEU A 17 9.27 9.25 -46.01
C LEU A 17 8.39 10.49 -46.07
N SER A 18 8.16 10.97 -47.29
CA SER A 18 7.22 12.05 -47.58
C SER A 18 6.22 11.49 -48.60
N ASP A 19 4.99 11.26 -48.15
CA ASP A 19 3.89 10.75 -48.96
C ASP A 19 2.64 11.62 -48.82
N ASP A 20 1.56 11.27 -49.52
CA ASP A 20 0.27 11.99 -49.46
C ASP A 20 -0.32 12.03 -48.03
N ALA A 21 0.15 11.15 -47.14
CA ALA A 21 -0.25 11.10 -45.74
C ALA A 21 0.71 11.85 -44.80
N GLY A 22 1.74 12.51 -45.31
CA GLY A 22 2.61 13.46 -44.60
C GLY A 22 4.08 13.05 -44.49
N ASN A 23 4.82 13.81 -43.69
CA ASN A 23 6.25 13.55 -43.42
C ASN A 23 6.42 12.64 -42.21
N ARG A 24 7.16 11.55 -42.38
CA ARG A 24 7.37 10.54 -41.34
C ARG A 24 8.84 10.16 -41.25
N PHE A 25 9.29 9.99 -40.01
CA PHE A 25 10.57 9.35 -39.71
C PHE A 25 10.31 7.90 -39.35
N LYS A 26 11.09 6.99 -39.93
CA LYS A 26 11.03 5.58 -39.64
C LYS A 26 12.38 5.08 -39.11
N PHE A 27 12.31 4.40 -37.99
CA PHE A 27 13.43 3.76 -37.32
C PHE A 27 13.07 2.28 -37.16
N PRO A 28 13.47 1.39 -38.10
CA PRO A 28 13.13 -0.03 -38.02
C PRO A 28 13.55 -0.66 -36.69
N ARG A 29 14.65 -0.15 -36.12
CA ARG A 29 15.10 -0.46 -34.78
C ARG A 29 15.81 0.75 -34.18
N ALA A 30 15.30 1.24 -33.06
CA ALA A 30 15.89 2.31 -32.29
C ALA A 30 16.28 1.78 -30.91
N GLU A 31 17.53 2.02 -30.52
CA GLU A 31 18.06 1.60 -29.22
C GLU A 31 18.53 2.84 -28.47
N THR A 32 18.25 2.90 -27.19
CA THR A 32 18.71 3.99 -26.32
C THR A 32 19.33 3.37 -25.09
N HIS A 33 20.49 3.86 -24.70
CA HIS A 33 21.22 3.34 -23.54
C HIS A 33 21.38 4.44 -22.49
N GLN A 34 21.40 4.03 -21.23
CA GLN A 34 21.63 4.91 -20.07
C GLN A 34 20.69 6.12 -20.08
N ILE A 35 19.39 5.85 -19.95
CA ILE A 35 18.40 6.90 -19.86
C ILE A 35 18.32 7.36 -18.42
N ASP A 36 18.60 8.63 -18.21
CA ASP A 36 18.48 9.27 -16.91
C ASP A 36 17.60 10.52 -17.01
N GLY A 37 16.61 10.59 -16.13
CA GLY A 37 15.66 11.67 -16.06
C GLY A 37 15.39 12.09 -14.61
N SER A 38 14.96 13.33 -14.45
CA SER A 38 14.48 13.82 -13.16
C SER A 38 13.29 14.76 -13.31
N THR A 39 12.37 14.70 -12.35
CA THR A 39 11.22 15.59 -12.25
C THR A 39 10.94 15.88 -10.78
N GLY A 40 11.16 17.14 -10.36
CA GLY A 40 11.00 17.54 -8.97
C GLY A 40 11.98 16.80 -8.06
N SER A 41 11.46 16.10 -7.06
CA SER A 41 12.24 15.28 -6.12
C SER A 41 12.39 13.83 -6.53
N THR A 42 12.02 13.46 -7.76
CA THR A 42 12.04 12.08 -8.25
C THR A 42 13.00 11.98 -9.43
N SER A 43 13.87 10.99 -9.40
CA SER A 43 14.69 10.54 -10.53
C SER A 43 14.14 9.23 -11.09
N TYR A 44 14.34 9.02 -12.37
CA TYR A 44 13.94 7.80 -13.05
C TYR A 44 14.92 7.51 -14.18
N GLY A 45 14.98 6.26 -14.59
CA GLY A 45 15.85 5.87 -15.68
C GLY A 45 15.61 4.45 -16.16
N ALA A 46 16.36 4.07 -17.17
CA ALA A 46 16.41 2.71 -17.68
C ALA A 46 17.81 2.42 -18.23
N HIS A 47 18.25 1.17 -18.12
CA HIS A 47 19.55 0.78 -18.68
C HIS A 47 19.51 0.78 -20.20
N ASP A 48 18.47 0.17 -20.77
CA ASP A 48 18.27 0.06 -22.20
C ASP A 48 16.78 0.20 -22.55
N CYS A 49 16.51 0.85 -23.68
CA CYS A 49 15.21 0.87 -24.32
C CYS A 49 15.39 0.48 -25.78
N VAL A 50 14.61 -0.49 -26.24
CA VAL A 50 14.56 -0.94 -27.63
C VAL A 50 13.15 -0.70 -28.15
N PHE A 51 13.05 -0.06 -29.32
CA PHE A 51 11.80 0.15 -30.04
C PHE A 51 11.91 -0.50 -31.42
N ASP A 52 10.95 -1.37 -31.73
CA ASP A 52 10.83 -1.99 -33.05
C ASP A 52 9.83 -1.20 -33.90
N ASP A 53 10.24 -0.91 -35.14
CA ASP A 53 9.49 -0.12 -36.12
C ASP A 53 8.95 1.21 -35.55
N LEU A 54 9.81 1.96 -34.86
CA LEU A 54 9.48 3.28 -34.33
C LEU A 54 9.23 4.26 -35.50
N GLU A 55 8.02 4.79 -35.58
CA GLU A 55 7.57 5.80 -36.53
C GLU A 55 7.24 7.11 -35.81
N GLY A 56 7.86 8.20 -36.24
CA GLY A 56 7.60 9.56 -35.78
C GLY A 56 6.89 10.37 -36.85
N ARG A 57 5.70 10.88 -36.55
CA ARG A 57 4.93 11.78 -37.40
C ARG A 57 5.04 13.22 -36.91
N LEU A 58 5.67 14.06 -37.70
CA LEU A 58 5.95 15.46 -37.33
C LEU A 58 4.71 16.36 -37.36
N ASP A 59 3.79 16.09 -38.28
CA ASP A 59 2.54 16.85 -38.48
C ASP A 59 1.61 16.78 -37.26
N THR A 60 1.62 15.64 -36.59
CA THR A 60 0.72 15.29 -35.49
C THR A 60 1.43 15.14 -34.15
N LEU A 61 2.76 15.29 -34.12
CA LEU A 61 3.62 15.00 -32.96
C LEU A 61 3.30 13.64 -32.33
N ARG A 62 3.09 12.64 -33.19
CA ARG A 62 2.74 11.28 -32.80
C ARG A 62 3.94 10.36 -32.99
N TRP A 63 4.22 9.55 -31.99
CA TRP A 63 5.19 8.46 -32.09
C TRP A 63 4.51 7.12 -31.85
N THR A 64 4.85 6.13 -32.65
CA THR A 64 4.36 4.75 -32.52
C THR A 64 5.49 3.77 -32.70
N ALA A 65 5.54 2.73 -31.88
CA ALA A 65 6.38 1.56 -32.10
C ALA A 65 5.49 0.32 -32.10
N ASP A 66 5.85 -0.69 -32.90
CA ASP A 66 5.10 -1.95 -32.99
C ASP A 66 5.39 -2.86 -31.78
N ALA A 67 6.59 -2.75 -31.22
CA ALA A 67 6.96 -3.30 -29.93
C ALA A 67 7.98 -2.41 -29.22
N ALA A 68 8.04 -2.51 -27.89
CA ALA A 68 9.09 -1.88 -27.11
C ALA A 68 9.50 -2.76 -25.93
N SER A 69 10.78 -2.77 -25.61
CA SER A 69 11.37 -3.44 -24.45
C SER A 69 12.21 -2.44 -23.68
N ILE A 70 12.11 -2.46 -22.36
CA ILE A 70 12.89 -1.62 -21.44
C ILE A 70 13.58 -2.53 -20.42
N GLY A 71 14.91 -2.51 -20.40
CA GLY A 71 15.73 -3.23 -19.44
C GLY A 71 16.18 -2.33 -18.28
N GLY A 72 16.09 -2.87 -17.06
CA GLY A 72 16.57 -2.22 -15.83
C GLY A 72 15.94 -0.86 -15.57
N ALA A 73 14.62 -0.74 -15.71
CA ALA A 73 13.91 0.50 -15.40
C ALA A 73 13.91 0.75 -13.89
N TRP A 74 14.03 2.00 -13.47
CA TRP A 74 14.03 2.36 -12.06
C TRP A 74 13.41 3.73 -11.82
N LEU A 75 12.89 3.92 -10.60
CA LEU A 75 12.36 5.18 -10.11
C LEU A 75 12.76 5.34 -8.65
N ARG A 76 13.35 6.49 -8.31
CA ARG A 76 13.85 6.81 -6.98
C ARG A 76 13.43 8.21 -6.58
N ASP A 77 13.12 8.39 -5.31
CA ASP A 77 13.04 9.74 -4.76
C ASP A 77 14.40 10.21 -4.22
N GLN A 78 14.61 11.53 -4.20
CA GLN A 78 15.86 12.11 -3.69
C GLN A 78 16.06 11.91 -2.19
N ALA A 79 14.96 11.70 -1.45
CA ALA A 79 15.02 11.43 -0.02
C ALA A 79 15.36 9.96 0.29
N GLY A 80 15.40 9.07 -0.71
CA GLY A 80 15.62 7.63 -0.53
C GLY A 80 14.49 6.93 0.22
N GLN A 81 13.29 7.53 0.26
CA GLN A 81 12.09 6.93 0.85
C GLN A 81 11.40 5.97 -0.11
N ILE A 82 11.59 6.12 -1.41
CA ILE A 82 10.97 5.27 -2.44
C ILE A 82 12.06 4.85 -3.42
N ASP A 83 12.23 3.55 -3.59
CA ASP A 83 13.07 2.94 -4.63
C ASP A 83 12.27 1.83 -5.31
N MET A 84 11.98 2.01 -6.58
CA MET A 84 11.31 1.06 -7.44
C MET A 84 12.27 0.64 -8.54
N ALA A 85 12.41 -0.66 -8.76
CA ALA A 85 13.17 -1.23 -9.85
C ALA A 85 12.31 -2.28 -10.57
N VAL A 86 12.40 -2.27 -11.89
CA VAL A 86 11.78 -3.25 -12.78
C VAL A 86 12.88 -3.83 -13.65
N GLU A 87 13.11 -5.13 -13.53
CA GLU A 87 14.19 -5.80 -14.27
C GLU A 87 13.95 -5.68 -15.78
N ARG A 88 12.73 -5.96 -16.23
CA ARG A 88 12.35 -5.87 -17.63
C ARG A 88 10.88 -5.51 -17.80
N LEU A 89 10.62 -4.59 -18.72
CA LEU A 89 9.29 -4.17 -19.13
C LEU A 89 9.13 -4.39 -20.63
N GLU A 90 8.07 -5.10 -21.02
CA GLU A 90 7.77 -5.49 -22.38
C GLU A 90 6.42 -4.92 -22.83
N MET A 91 6.39 -4.35 -24.03
CA MET A 91 5.22 -3.81 -24.70
C MET A 91 5.06 -4.46 -26.08
N PRO A 92 4.72 -5.76 -26.14
CA PRO A 92 4.70 -6.54 -27.39
C PRO A 92 3.57 -6.17 -28.36
N ARG A 93 2.62 -5.33 -27.91
CA ARG A 93 1.49 -4.85 -28.73
C ARG A 93 1.62 -3.36 -29.05
N GLY A 94 2.85 -2.88 -29.04
CA GLY A 94 3.21 -1.54 -29.41
C GLY A 94 3.04 -0.52 -28.30
N LEU A 95 3.57 0.66 -28.60
CA LEU A 95 3.57 1.83 -27.75
C LEU A 95 3.18 3.02 -28.61
N ARG A 96 2.34 3.91 -28.08
CA ARG A 96 1.96 5.14 -28.75
C ARG A 96 2.13 6.33 -27.83
N LEU A 97 2.86 7.34 -28.28
CA LEU A 97 2.88 8.67 -27.69
C LEU A 97 2.03 9.60 -28.55
N VAL A 98 0.99 10.20 -27.97
CA VAL A 98 0.15 11.20 -28.63
C VAL A 98 0.15 12.52 -27.85
N ARG A 99 -0.19 13.60 -28.54
CA ARG A 99 -0.51 14.86 -27.90
C ARG A 99 -1.84 14.73 -27.15
N ALA A 100 -1.86 15.19 -25.90
CA ALA A 100 -3.07 15.30 -25.10
C ALA A 100 -3.46 16.77 -24.92
N ASP A 101 -4.69 17.03 -24.43
CA ASP A 101 -5.20 18.40 -24.17
C ASP A 101 -4.22 19.25 -23.34
N ARG A 102 -3.52 18.60 -22.40
CA ARG A 102 -2.48 19.20 -21.56
C ARG A 102 -1.27 18.28 -21.51
N GLY A 103 -0.38 18.37 -22.49
CA GLY A 103 0.89 17.63 -22.52
C GLY A 103 0.86 16.44 -23.47
N VAL A 104 1.30 15.28 -22.99
CA VAL A 104 1.42 14.05 -23.80
C VAL A 104 0.75 12.89 -23.09
N GLU A 105 0.31 11.91 -23.88
CA GLU A 105 -0.25 10.66 -23.40
C GLU A 105 0.51 9.50 -24.02
N LEU A 106 1.01 8.63 -23.15
CA LEU A 106 1.62 7.36 -23.51
C LEU A 106 0.57 6.27 -23.35
N VAL A 107 0.30 5.51 -24.42
CA VAL A 107 -0.68 4.44 -24.46
C VAL A 107 0.01 3.14 -24.86
N ALA A 108 -0.17 2.11 -24.05
CA ALA A 108 0.32 0.76 -24.32
C ALA A 108 -0.84 -0.24 -24.15
N PRO A 109 -1.29 -0.93 -25.21
CA PRO A 109 -2.40 -1.89 -25.13
C PRO A 109 -2.11 -3.06 -24.18
N TYR A 110 -0.84 -3.43 -24.06
CA TYR A 110 -0.38 -4.48 -23.17
C TYR A 110 1.03 -4.17 -22.68
N VAL A 111 1.22 -4.26 -21.36
CA VAL A 111 2.52 -4.12 -20.70
C VAL A 111 2.75 -5.34 -19.81
N SER A 112 3.95 -5.89 -19.83
CA SER A 112 4.37 -6.98 -18.94
C SER A 112 5.67 -6.61 -18.25
N LEU A 113 5.74 -6.77 -16.93
CA LEU A 113 6.92 -6.51 -16.12
C LEU A 113 7.39 -7.85 -15.54
N SER A 114 8.66 -8.24 -15.73
CA SER A 114 9.17 -9.55 -15.27
C SER A 114 9.23 -9.67 -13.75
N GLU A 115 9.93 -8.72 -13.13
CA GLU A 115 10.11 -8.60 -11.69
C GLU A 115 10.09 -7.12 -11.34
N MET A 116 9.25 -6.76 -10.39
CA MET A 116 9.15 -5.41 -9.84
C MET A 116 9.48 -5.47 -8.35
N LYS A 117 10.53 -4.75 -7.96
CA LYS A 117 10.88 -4.53 -6.57
C LYS A 117 10.53 -3.10 -6.18
N LEU A 118 9.70 -2.96 -5.15
CA LEU A 118 9.36 -1.69 -4.53
C LEU A 118 9.85 -1.69 -3.08
N THR A 119 10.66 -0.70 -2.74
CA THR A 119 11.14 -0.46 -1.38
C THR A 119 10.64 0.90 -0.92
N VAL A 120 9.98 0.93 0.24
CA VAL A 120 9.50 2.14 0.89
C VAL A 120 10.10 2.26 2.28
N ARG A 121 10.72 3.41 2.59
CA ARG A 121 11.32 3.71 3.89
C ARG A 121 10.54 4.80 4.61
N GLY A 122 10.40 4.64 5.91
CA GLY A 122 9.70 5.58 6.76
C GLY A 122 10.38 6.96 6.87
N PRO A 123 9.70 7.95 7.47
CA PRO A 123 8.48 7.75 8.25
C PRO A 123 7.23 7.67 7.37
N PHE A 124 6.40 6.63 7.53
CA PHE A 124 5.06 6.52 6.93
C PHE A 124 4.04 7.54 7.51
N ARG A 125 4.54 8.67 8.02
CA ARG A 125 3.72 9.79 8.47
C ARG A 125 3.30 10.60 7.25
N SER A 126 2.04 11.02 7.20
CA SER A 126 1.67 12.16 6.38
C SER A 126 2.52 13.36 6.83
N SER A 127 3.32 13.93 5.94
CA SER A 127 4.01 15.19 6.17
C SER A 127 2.97 16.28 6.47
N SER A 128 2.72 16.55 7.75
CA SER A 128 1.97 17.73 8.20
C SER A 128 2.88 18.96 8.18
N SER A 129 3.60 19.19 7.08
CA SER A 129 4.38 20.41 6.84
C SER A 129 3.75 21.19 5.69
N ARG A 130 2.48 21.55 5.86
CA ARG A 130 1.85 22.65 5.12
C ARG A 130 1.25 23.59 6.15
N PRO A 131 1.55 24.90 6.13
CA PRO A 131 0.89 25.84 7.03
C PRO A 131 -0.62 25.79 6.77
N ALA A 132 -1.41 25.62 7.83
CA ALA A 132 -2.83 25.32 7.75
C ALA A 132 -3.65 26.54 7.29
N PRO A 133 -4.52 26.41 6.26
CA PRO A 133 -5.70 27.25 6.11
C PRO A 133 -6.76 26.92 7.19
N PRO A 134 -7.74 27.79 7.44
CA PRO A 134 -8.70 27.64 8.55
C PRO A 134 -9.47 26.32 8.47
N ARG A 135 -9.59 25.63 9.62
CA ARG A 135 -10.23 24.32 9.80
C ARG A 135 -11.70 24.30 9.32
N PRO A 136 -12.08 23.39 8.40
CA PRO A 136 -13.42 22.80 8.32
C PRO A 136 -13.51 21.54 9.21
N PRO A 137 -14.69 20.88 9.34
CA PRO A 137 -15.06 20.04 10.49
C PRO A 137 -14.25 18.74 10.58
N ASP A 138 -14.39 18.05 11.72
CA ASP A 138 -13.61 16.90 12.21
C ASP A 138 -12.81 16.11 11.16
N PRO A 139 -11.52 15.81 11.43
CA PRO A 139 -10.70 15.06 10.48
C PRO A 139 -11.39 13.74 10.15
N ALA A 140 -11.88 13.60 8.91
CA ALA A 140 -12.52 12.38 8.45
C ALA A 140 -11.61 11.18 8.79
N LEU A 141 -12.12 10.25 9.59
CA LEU A 141 -11.38 9.08 10.07
C LEU A 141 -10.85 8.29 8.86
N ARG A 142 -9.62 7.76 8.95
CA ARG A 142 -8.98 7.05 7.83
C ARG A 142 -9.79 5.85 7.40
N GLN A 143 -10.51 5.22 8.32
CA GLN A 143 -11.44 4.13 8.03
C GLN A 143 -12.42 4.44 6.89
N SER A 144 -12.85 5.70 6.71
CA SER A 144 -13.74 6.09 5.60
C SER A 144 -13.11 5.85 4.21
N ARG A 145 -11.78 5.88 4.10
CA ARG A 145 -11.02 5.60 2.87
C ARG A 145 -10.66 4.11 2.73
N LEU A 146 -10.90 3.33 3.76
CA LEU A 146 -10.56 1.90 3.82
C LEU A 146 -11.81 1.02 3.74
N ARG A 147 -12.93 1.54 3.19
CA ARG A 147 -14.18 0.77 3.00
C ARG A 147 -14.01 -0.47 2.10
N PHE A 148 -12.96 -0.53 1.28
CA PHE A 148 -12.66 -1.75 0.52
C PHE A 148 -12.34 -2.95 1.43
N LEU A 149 -11.93 -2.71 2.68
CA LEU A 149 -11.71 -3.78 3.68
C LEU A 149 -13.01 -4.42 4.16
N ASP A 150 -14.18 -3.82 3.90
CA ASP A 150 -15.50 -4.31 4.32
C ASP A 150 -15.96 -5.59 3.58
N SER A 151 -15.18 -6.08 2.61
CA SER A 151 -15.44 -7.39 1.98
C SER A 151 -14.28 -8.35 2.14
N LEU A 152 -13.33 -8.04 3.01
CA LEU A 152 -12.31 -9.01 3.39
C LEU A 152 -12.95 -10.19 4.11
N SER A 153 -12.49 -11.38 3.79
CA SER A 153 -12.85 -12.59 4.53
C SER A 153 -11.60 -13.38 4.83
N GLY A 154 -11.59 -14.10 5.94
CA GLY A 154 -10.46 -14.89 6.35
C GLY A 154 -10.33 -15.01 7.86
N ARG A 155 -9.09 -14.99 8.34
CA ARG A 155 -8.77 -15.21 9.75
C ARG A 155 -7.47 -14.54 10.14
N ILE A 156 -7.38 -14.20 11.42
CA ILE A 156 -6.16 -13.75 12.07
C ILE A 156 -5.93 -14.70 13.25
N TYR A 157 -4.76 -15.32 13.27
CA TYR A 157 -4.22 -16.02 14.42
C TYR A 157 -3.04 -15.23 14.95
N LEU A 158 -2.95 -15.11 16.27
CA LEU A 158 -1.80 -14.52 16.93
C LEU A 158 -1.77 -14.95 18.38
N THR A 159 -0.58 -14.86 18.99
CA THR A 159 -0.40 -15.03 20.42
C THR A 159 -0.07 -13.68 21.04
N VAL A 160 -0.96 -13.17 21.88
CA VAL A 160 -0.67 -11.96 22.66
C VAL A 160 0.15 -12.38 23.87
N LYS A 161 1.37 -11.85 23.99
CA LYS A 161 2.19 -12.00 25.18
C LYS A 161 2.26 -10.72 25.98
N VAL A 162 1.95 -10.82 27.26
CA VAL A 162 1.97 -9.69 28.19
C VAL A 162 2.91 -10.04 29.34
N MET A 163 4.00 -9.28 29.49
CA MET A 163 4.87 -9.39 30.67
C MET A 163 4.54 -8.30 31.68
N LEU A 164 4.28 -8.72 32.90
CA LEU A 164 3.81 -7.89 33.99
C LEU A 164 4.73 -8.00 35.18
N ASP A 165 4.79 -6.92 35.95
CA ASP A 165 5.45 -6.89 37.24
C ASP A 165 4.42 -6.48 38.28
N LEU A 166 3.90 -7.43 39.04
CA LEU A 166 2.82 -7.15 39.98
C LEU A 166 3.38 -6.99 41.40
N PRO A 167 3.00 -5.92 42.13
CA PRO A 167 3.35 -5.82 43.53
C PRO A 167 2.78 -7.03 44.28
N VAL A 168 3.59 -7.64 45.15
CA VAL A 168 3.29 -8.85 45.95
C VAL A 168 3.33 -10.18 45.17
N ILE A 169 2.89 -10.22 43.91
CA ILE A 169 2.83 -11.47 43.13
C ILE A 169 4.12 -11.72 42.32
N GLY A 170 4.90 -10.67 42.04
CA GLY A 170 6.13 -10.74 41.25
C GLY A 170 5.88 -10.74 39.74
N HIS A 171 6.87 -11.18 38.97
CA HIS A 171 6.79 -11.22 37.51
C HIS A 171 5.80 -12.29 37.02
N ARG A 172 4.94 -11.90 36.09
CA ARG A 172 3.97 -12.79 35.44
C ARG A 172 4.02 -12.59 33.94
N SER A 173 4.04 -13.69 33.19
CA SER A 173 3.81 -13.72 31.76
C SER A 173 2.42 -14.29 31.48
N LEU A 174 1.74 -13.66 30.54
CA LEU A 174 0.44 -14.07 30.02
C LEU A 174 0.62 -14.37 28.54
N ASP A 175 0.33 -15.59 28.10
CA ASP A 175 0.45 -16.00 26.70
C ASP A 175 -0.92 -16.47 26.23
N GLN A 176 -1.59 -15.67 25.40
CA GLN A 176 -2.96 -15.95 24.96
C GLN A 176 -3.01 -16.15 23.45
N GLU A 177 -3.43 -17.34 23.03
CA GLU A 177 -3.77 -17.61 21.63
C GLU A 177 -5.12 -16.96 21.29
N LEU A 178 -5.13 -16.13 20.25
CA LEU A 178 -6.34 -15.51 19.70
C LEU A 178 -6.62 -16.06 18.32
N ARG A 179 -7.89 -16.43 18.09
CA ARG A 179 -8.40 -16.95 16.83
C ARG A 179 -9.54 -16.07 16.36
N VAL A 180 -9.24 -15.18 15.44
CA VAL A 180 -10.16 -14.11 15.05
C VAL A 180 -10.68 -14.36 13.64
N PRO A 181 -11.91 -14.84 13.46
CA PRO A 181 -12.51 -14.93 12.13
C PRO A 181 -12.81 -13.51 11.61
N ILE A 182 -12.52 -13.28 10.33
CA ILE A 182 -12.92 -12.08 9.60
C ILE A 182 -14.00 -12.50 8.60
N GLN A 183 -15.20 -11.95 8.76
CA GLN A 183 -16.34 -12.22 7.88
C GLN A 183 -16.89 -10.89 7.40
N GLU A 184 -16.97 -10.71 6.08
CA GLU A 184 -17.49 -9.47 5.46
C GLU A 184 -16.84 -8.22 6.05
N GLY A 185 -15.51 -8.27 6.18
CA GLY A 185 -14.67 -7.19 6.70
C GLY A 185 -14.93 -6.86 8.17
N SER A 186 -15.65 -7.70 8.91
CA SER A 186 -15.94 -7.51 10.33
C SER A 186 -15.20 -8.53 11.20
N LEU A 187 -14.77 -8.05 12.36
CA LEU A 187 -14.13 -8.80 13.44
C LEU A 187 -15.11 -8.92 14.60
N ASP A 188 -15.31 -10.11 15.12
CA ASP A 188 -16.14 -10.36 16.30
C ASP A 188 -15.29 -10.23 17.57
N TYR A 189 -15.38 -9.09 18.26
CA TYR A 189 -14.56 -8.83 19.43
C TYR A 189 -15.16 -9.45 20.70
N ARG A 190 -16.45 -9.80 20.70
CA ARG A 190 -17.05 -10.58 21.80
C ARG A 190 -16.53 -12.00 21.79
N ALA A 191 -16.41 -12.61 20.61
CA ALA A 191 -15.76 -13.91 20.48
C ALA A 191 -14.30 -13.87 20.98
N LEU A 192 -13.61 -12.73 20.86
CA LEU A 192 -12.28 -12.56 21.45
C LEU A 192 -12.34 -12.49 22.97
N GLU A 193 -13.26 -11.71 23.53
CA GLU A 193 -13.47 -11.61 24.98
C GLU A 193 -13.80 -12.98 25.59
N ASP A 194 -14.72 -13.73 24.97
CA ASP A 194 -15.11 -15.08 25.39
C ASP A 194 -13.96 -16.11 25.27
N SER A 195 -13.00 -15.87 24.38
CA SER A 195 -11.83 -16.72 24.19
C SER A 195 -10.69 -16.44 25.19
N LEU A 196 -10.76 -15.35 25.94
CA LEU A 196 -9.80 -15.06 27.02
C LEU A 196 -10.01 -16.05 28.16
N ASN A 197 -8.95 -16.73 28.59
CA ASN A 197 -9.05 -17.69 29.69
C ASN A 197 -9.57 -17.01 30.97
N TRP A 198 -10.30 -17.76 31.80
CA TRP A 198 -10.97 -17.25 33.02
C TRP A 198 -10.07 -16.50 34.02
N LEU A 199 -8.78 -16.82 34.10
CA LEU A 199 -7.79 -16.13 34.94
C LEU A 199 -7.30 -14.81 34.32
N GLU A 200 -7.45 -14.68 33.02
CA GLU A 200 -6.81 -13.69 32.16
C GLU A 200 -7.82 -12.60 31.74
N GLY A 201 -9.08 -12.97 31.53
CA GLY A 201 -10.23 -12.05 31.44
C GLY A 201 -10.48 -11.23 32.72
N ALA A 202 -9.83 -11.58 33.83
CA ALA A 202 -9.80 -10.73 35.02
C ALA A 202 -8.94 -9.46 34.82
N PHE A 203 -7.98 -9.51 33.89
CA PHE A 203 -7.02 -8.43 33.71
C PHE A 203 -6.98 -7.80 32.32
N LEU A 204 -7.29 -8.52 31.26
CA LEU A 204 -7.41 -7.97 29.91
C LEU A 204 -8.90 -7.91 29.54
N ASP A 205 -9.35 -6.76 29.04
CA ASP A 205 -10.76 -6.48 28.73
C ASP A 205 -10.85 -5.66 27.43
N ILE A 206 -11.83 -5.93 26.57
CA ILE A 206 -12.12 -5.14 25.38
C ILE A 206 -13.36 -4.30 25.67
N LYS A 207 -13.15 -3.01 25.92
CA LYS A 207 -14.24 -2.08 26.23
C LYS A 207 -14.72 -1.36 24.99
N HIS A 208 -16.03 -1.35 24.81
CA HIS A 208 -16.72 -0.46 23.88
C HIS A 208 -17.43 0.65 24.66
N ASP A 209 -17.17 1.91 24.32
CA ASP A 209 -17.79 3.08 24.94
C ASP A 209 -18.17 4.11 23.87
N GLY A 210 -19.38 3.99 23.34
CA GLY A 210 -19.89 4.93 22.32
C GLY A 210 -19.10 4.88 21.02
N ASP A 211 -18.21 5.83 20.81
CA ASP A 211 -17.42 6.01 19.59
C ASP A 211 -16.00 5.44 19.70
N ARG A 212 -15.71 4.66 20.75
CA ARG A 212 -14.38 4.06 20.95
C ARG A 212 -14.44 2.58 21.28
N LEU A 213 -13.48 1.86 20.71
CA LEU A 213 -13.08 0.52 21.16
C LEU A 213 -11.73 0.65 21.85
N ALA A 214 -11.56 0.03 23.01
CA ALA A 214 -10.30 0.05 23.74
C ALA A 214 -9.93 -1.34 24.23
N LEU A 215 -8.68 -1.73 24.01
CA LEU A 215 -8.04 -2.82 24.74
C LEU A 215 -7.55 -2.25 26.06
N VAL A 216 -8.07 -2.80 27.15
CA VAL A 216 -7.95 -2.25 28.48
C VAL A 216 -7.36 -3.28 29.41
N TRP A 217 -6.45 -2.81 30.26
CA TRP A 217 -5.93 -3.55 31.39
C TRP A 217 -6.68 -3.16 32.67
N LYS A 218 -7.11 -4.15 33.45
CA LYS A 218 -7.77 -3.98 34.74
C LYS A 218 -6.96 -4.71 35.82
N VAL A 219 -6.74 -4.05 36.97
CA VAL A 219 -6.19 -4.74 38.15
C VAL A 219 -7.33 -4.98 39.15
N PRO A 220 -7.77 -6.24 39.37
CA PRO A 220 -8.93 -6.55 40.22
C PRO A 220 -8.87 -5.96 41.63
N ILE A 221 -7.67 -5.83 42.21
CA ILE A 221 -7.47 -5.40 43.60
C ILE A 221 -7.38 -3.88 43.75
N VAL A 222 -6.92 -3.17 42.71
CA VAL A 222 -6.57 -1.73 42.79
C VAL A 222 -7.61 -0.86 42.08
N GLY A 223 -8.51 -1.45 41.28
CA GLY A 223 -9.57 -0.74 40.55
C GLY A 223 -9.08 0.14 39.40
N SER A 224 -7.77 0.29 39.22
CA SER A 224 -7.18 1.07 38.14
C SER A 224 -7.34 0.35 36.81
N THR A 225 -7.90 1.07 35.84
CA THR A 225 -8.17 0.63 34.48
C THR A 225 -7.27 1.44 33.55
N HIS A 226 -6.45 0.79 32.73
CA HIS A 226 -5.49 1.43 31.84
C HIS A 226 -5.77 1.06 30.38
N GLU A 227 -5.99 2.05 29.53
CA GLU A 227 -6.13 1.84 28.09
C GLU A 227 -4.74 1.54 27.48
N LEU A 228 -4.59 0.35 26.90
CA LEU A 228 -3.37 -0.08 26.22
C LEU A 228 -3.37 0.43 24.78
N ILE A 229 -4.45 0.13 24.06
CA ILE A 229 -4.67 0.53 22.68
C ILE A 229 -6.12 0.99 22.57
N ARG A 230 -6.36 2.09 21.87
CA ARG A 230 -7.69 2.59 21.57
C ARG A 230 -7.86 2.82 20.08
N TRP A 231 -9.07 2.59 19.60
CA TRP A 231 -9.49 2.80 18.22
C TRP A 231 -10.72 3.71 18.20
N ALA A 232 -10.68 4.73 17.36
CA ALA A 232 -11.84 5.58 17.12
C ALA A 232 -12.78 4.88 16.12
N LEU A 233 -14.07 4.88 16.41
CA LEU A 233 -15.12 4.26 15.60
C LEU A 233 -15.93 5.36 14.89
N ASP A 234 -16.30 5.11 13.62
CA ASP A 234 -17.29 5.93 12.93
C ASP A 234 -18.69 5.47 13.33
N GLN A 235 -19.72 6.17 12.83
CA GLN A 235 -21.10 5.85 13.14
C GLN A 235 -21.50 4.42 12.73
N ASP A 236 -21.03 3.94 11.57
CA ASP A 236 -21.29 2.58 11.09
C ASP A 236 -20.63 1.55 12.01
N ALA A 237 -19.37 1.79 12.38
CA ALA A 237 -18.60 0.91 13.26
C ALA A 237 -19.12 0.88 14.69
N SER A 238 -19.55 2.02 15.24
CA SER A 238 -20.19 2.12 16.56
C SER A 238 -21.51 1.35 16.61
N ALA A 239 -22.32 1.44 15.53
CA ALA A 239 -23.54 0.67 15.41
C ALA A 239 -23.28 -0.85 15.41
N LEU A 240 -22.26 -1.31 14.67
CA LEU A 240 -21.84 -2.72 14.70
C LEU A 240 -21.28 -3.13 16.05
N ALA A 241 -20.56 -2.24 16.72
CA ALA A 241 -19.94 -2.51 18.02
C ALA A 241 -21.00 -2.81 19.09
N ALA A 242 -22.18 -2.21 19.04
CA ALA A 242 -23.30 -2.58 19.90
C ALA A 242 -23.67 -4.09 19.82
N PHE A 243 -23.40 -4.73 18.68
CA PHE A 243 -23.62 -6.16 18.45
C PHE A 243 -22.38 -7.03 18.68
N GLY A 244 -21.28 -6.47 19.18
CA GLY A 244 -20.05 -7.23 19.46
C GLY A 244 -19.10 -7.36 18.27
N ARG A 245 -19.31 -6.57 17.20
CA ARG A 245 -18.49 -6.65 15.98
C ARG A 245 -17.94 -5.28 15.60
N VAL A 246 -16.76 -5.24 15.01
CA VAL A 246 -16.19 -4.01 14.46
C VAL A 246 -15.62 -4.24 13.05
N PRO A 247 -15.78 -3.30 12.12
CA PRO A 247 -15.10 -3.36 10.83
C PRO A 247 -13.57 -3.37 11.00
N VAL A 248 -12.86 -4.17 10.21
CA VAL A 248 -11.38 -4.23 10.19
C VAL A 248 -10.79 -2.85 9.88
N ARG A 249 -11.47 -2.05 9.04
CA ARG A 249 -11.06 -0.67 8.72
C ARG A 249 -10.93 0.22 9.96
N SER A 250 -11.68 -0.05 11.02
CA SER A 250 -11.61 0.73 12.27
C SER A 250 -10.31 0.50 13.04
N LEU A 251 -9.59 -0.60 12.76
CA LEU A 251 -8.30 -0.91 13.39
C LEU A 251 -7.15 -0.02 12.87
N ALA A 252 -7.34 0.67 11.74
CA ALA A 252 -6.33 1.52 11.12
C ALA A 252 -6.07 2.84 11.89
N ASP A 253 -7.05 3.29 12.68
CA ASP A 253 -7.00 4.54 13.45
C ASP A 253 -6.68 4.26 14.93
N PHE A 254 -5.61 3.49 15.18
CA PHE A 254 -5.18 3.12 16.52
C PHE A 254 -4.35 4.21 17.19
N ALA A 255 -4.51 4.35 18.50
CA ALA A 255 -3.62 5.10 19.36
C ALA A 255 -3.17 4.20 20.52
N VAL A 256 -1.86 4.12 20.70
CA VAL A 256 -1.27 3.45 21.87
C VAL A 256 -1.32 4.41 23.05
N GLY A 257 -1.74 3.92 24.22
CA GLY A 257 -1.72 4.69 25.47
C GLY A 257 -0.35 5.35 25.72
N GLY A 258 -0.37 6.57 26.28
CA GLY A 258 0.86 7.32 26.52
C GLY A 258 1.79 6.62 27.52
N ARG A 259 3.11 6.80 27.36
CA ARG A 259 4.13 6.39 28.35
C ARG A 259 3.68 6.84 29.75
N PRO A 260 3.70 5.97 30.77
CA PRO A 260 3.39 6.35 32.15
C PRO A 260 4.22 7.58 32.55
N ARG A 261 3.61 8.55 33.22
CA ARG A 261 4.35 9.71 33.73
C ARG A 261 5.42 9.23 34.72
N PRO A 262 6.57 9.88 34.81
CA PRO A 262 7.65 9.47 35.71
C PRO A 262 7.25 9.39 37.19
N ASP A 263 6.15 10.02 37.61
CA ASP A 263 5.59 9.89 38.98
C ASP A 263 4.84 8.57 39.24
N ASP A 264 4.53 7.77 38.21
CA ASP A 264 3.96 6.41 38.36
C ASP A 264 5.01 5.34 38.73
N ARG A 265 6.25 5.76 39.04
CA ARG A 265 7.39 4.89 39.38
C ARG A 265 7.16 3.90 40.53
N LYS A 266 6.10 4.06 41.34
CA LYS A 266 5.72 3.10 42.38
C LYS A 266 4.77 1.98 41.90
N ARG A 267 4.35 1.98 40.64
CA ARG A 267 3.42 0.98 40.07
C ARG A 267 3.85 0.57 38.65
N GLN A 268 5.08 0.07 38.50
CA GLN A 268 5.41 -0.73 37.32
C GLN A 268 4.45 -1.93 37.32
N THR A 269 3.62 -2.06 36.29
CA THR A 269 2.62 -3.13 36.16
C THR A 269 2.72 -3.81 34.80
N LEU A 270 2.97 -3.07 33.72
CA LEU A 270 3.22 -3.60 32.38
C LEU A 270 4.68 -3.40 31.96
N GLN A 271 5.43 -4.49 31.83
CA GLN A 271 6.82 -4.47 31.39
C GLN A 271 6.96 -4.56 29.87
N SER A 272 6.16 -5.38 29.19
CA SER A 272 6.16 -5.45 27.72
C SER A 272 4.87 -6.07 27.17
N LEU A 273 4.61 -5.79 25.90
CA LEU A 273 3.53 -6.36 25.11
C LEU A 273 4.13 -6.83 23.78
N SER A 274 3.91 -8.09 23.40
CA SER A 274 4.22 -8.59 22.07
C SER A 274 3.06 -9.37 21.47
N LEU A 275 3.06 -9.41 20.14
CA LEU A 275 2.18 -10.20 19.30
C LEU A 275 3.08 -11.19 18.58
N ASP A 276 3.12 -12.41 19.08
CA ASP A 276 3.95 -13.48 18.56
C ASP A 276 3.10 -14.38 17.65
N ALA A 277 3.75 -15.18 16.81
CA ALA A 277 3.11 -16.18 15.96
C ALA A 277 1.89 -15.62 15.19
N ILE A 278 2.00 -14.39 14.69
CA ILE A 278 0.99 -13.79 13.82
C ILE A 278 0.90 -14.67 12.57
N ASP A 279 -0.31 -15.09 12.22
CA ASP A 279 -0.67 -15.80 11.00
C ASP A 279 -2.03 -15.27 10.52
N ILE A 280 -1.99 -14.46 9.48
CA ILE A 280 -3.13 -13.80 8.88
C ILE A 280 -3.35 -14.43 7.52
N ALA A 281 -4.57 -14.91 7.26
CA ALA A 281 -4.98 -15.37 5.95
C ALA A 281 -6.24 -14.61 5.52
N LEU A 282 -6.16 -13.82 4.45
CA LEU A 282 -7.23 -12.93 3.99
C LEU A 282 -7.45 -13.06 2.49
N SER A 283 -8.68 -12.78 2.05
CA SER A 283 -9.06 -12.71 0.65
C SER A 283 -10.12 -11.65 0.43
N LEU A 284 -10.13 -11.06 -0.76
CA LEU A 284 -11.09 -10.06 -1.20
C LEU A 284 -11.80 -10.61 -2.44
N LEU A 285 -12.93 -11.29 -2.22
CA LEU A 285 -13.67 -11.97 -3.29
C LEU A 285 -14.64 -11.05 -4.02
N ALA A 286 -15.25 -10.10 -3.30
CA ALA A 286 -16.21 -9.17 -3.88
C ALA A 286 -15.50 -7.92 -4.41
N PRO A 287 -15.87 -7.42 -5.62
CA PRO A 287 -15.30 -6.21 -6.16
C PRO A 287 -15.52 -5.00 -5.25
N ARG A 288 -14.48 -4.17 -5.08
CA ARG A 288 -14.55 -2.94 -4.29
C ARG A 288 -13.77 -1.83 -4.93
N SER A 289 -14.28 -0.61 -4.83
CA SER A 289 -13.58 0.59 -5.27
C SER A 289 -13.05 1.39 -4.08
N VAL A 290 -11.88 1.99 -4.25
CA VAL A 290 -11.37 3.05 -3.38
C VAL A 290 -11.05 4.27 -4.22
N GLU A 291 -11.51 5.43 -3.77
CA GLU A 291 -11.16 6.71 -4.39
C GLU A 291 -9.83 7.21 -3.82
N VAL A 292 -8.85 7.38 -4.70
CA VAL A 292 -7.50 7.85 -4.34
C VAL A 292 -7.02 8.80 -5.42
N GLY A 293 -6.38 9.90 -5.03
CA GLY A 293 -5.76 10.83 -5.99
C GLY A 293 -6.74 11.36 -7.03
N GLY A 294 -8.01 11.60 -6.68
CA GLY A 294 -9.01 12.08 -7.65
C GLY A 294 -9.43 11.06 -8.72
N GLY A 295 -8.94 9.82 -8.64
CA GLY A 295 -9.36 8.69 -9.46
C GLY A 295 -9.88 7.54 -8.61
N MET A 296 -10.03 6.38 -9.24
CA MET A 296 -10.58 5.18 -8.62
C MET A 296 -9.66 3.99 -8.85
N ILE A 297 -9.42 3.22 -7.79
CA ILE A 297 -8.83 1.90 -7.85
C ILE A 297 -9.95 0.91 -7.56
N MET A 298 -10.29 0.05 -8.52
CA MET A 298 -11.21 -1.07 -8.28
C MET A 298 -10.39 -2.32 -8.07
N PHE A 299 -10.67 -3.06 -7.00
CA PHE A 299 -10.14 -4.39 -6.75
C PHE A 299 -11.13 -5.40 -7.28
N GLY A 300 -10.65 -6.32 -8.12
CA GLY A 300 -11.45 -7.35 -8.78
C GLY A 300 -12.28 -6.81 -9.94
N GLY A 301 -12.95 -7.72 -10.62
CA GLY A 301 -13.93 -7.44 -11.67
C GLY A 301 -15.09 -8.42 -11.56
N ASP A 302 -16.05 -8.34 -12.49
CA ASP A 302 -17.26 -9.19 -12.46
C ASP A 302 -16.92 -10.70 -12.40
N ASP A 303 -15.80 -11.10 -13.02
CA ASP A 303 -15.36 -12.50 -13.10
C ASP A 303 -14.04 -12.81 -12.37
N HIS A 304 -13.45 -11.84 -11.65
CA HIS A 304 -12.12 -12.01 -11.03
C HIS A 304 -12.10 -11.50 -9.58
N PRO A 305 -11.56 -12.30 -8.63
CA PRO A 305 -11.38 -11.85 -7.25
C PRO A 305 -10.39 -10.69 -7.19
N GLY A 306 -10.58 -9.75 -6.28
CA GLY A 306 -9.67 -8.60 -6.14
C GLY A 306 -8.34 -8.95 -5.49
N MET A 307 -8.35 -9.88 -4.54
CA MET A 307 -7.14 -10.37 -3.87
C MET A 307 -7.37 -11.81 -3.41
N VAL A 308 -6.43 -12.70 -3.69
CA VAL A 308 -6.51 -14.11 -3.34
C VAL A 308 -5.34 -14.48 -2.43
N ASP A 309 -5.65 -15.22 -1.36
CA ASP A 309 -4.67 -15.86 -0.49
C ASP A 309 -3.56 -14.94 0.03
N LEU A 310 -3.92 -13.74 0.52
CA LEU A 310 -2.98 -12.94 1.31
C LEU A 310 -2.65 -13.72 2.59
N LYS A 311 -1.39 -14.12 2.72
CA LYS A 311 -0.83 -14.74 3.91
C LYS A 311 0.20 -13.81 4.51
N VAL A 312 0.08 -13.49 5.79
CA VAL A 312 1.06 -12.69 6.53
C VAL A 312 1.40 -13.40 7.81
N ALA A 313 2.69 -13.63 8.05
CA ALA A 313 3.20 -14.24 9.26
C ALA A 313 4.31 -13.39 9.89
N GLY A 314 4.48 -13.47 11.20
CA GLY A 314 5.59 -12.81 11.87
C GLY A 314 5.32 -12.46 13.33
N GLU A 315 6.00 -11.43 13.81
CA GLU A 315 5.94 -11.00 15.19
C GLU A 315 6.12 -9.48 15.33
N LEU A 316 5.45 -8.91 16.33
CA LEU A 316 5.52 -7.50 16.66
C LEU A 316 5.78 -7.34 18.15
N HIS A 317 6.70 -6.45 18.52
CA HIS A 317 7.04 -6.19 19.91
C HIS A 317 6.89 -4.70 20.21
N ASP A 318 6.51 -4.33 21.44
CA ASP A 318 6.35 -2.92 21.82
C ASP A 318 7.70 -2.17 21.94
N ARG A 319 8.75 -2.87 22.36
CA ARG A 319 10.08 -2.32 22.71
C ARG A 319 11.25 -2.96 21.96
N ALA A 320 10.96 -3.83 20.99
CA ALA A 320 11.97 -4.45 20.14
C ALA A 320 11.54 -4.34 18.67
N PRO A 321 12.48 -4.51 17.72
CA PRO A 321 12.13 -4.60 16.30
C PRO A 321 11.19 -5.78 16.06
N GLY A 322 10.18 -5.58 15.22
CA GLY A 322 9.28 -6.63 14.74
C GLY A 322 9.38 -6.79 13.23
N GLU A 323 8.92 -7.93 12.72
CA GLU A 323 8.92 -8.23 11.29
C GLU A 323 7.64 -8.98 10.91
N LEU A 324 6.99 -8.53 9.84
CA LEU A 324 5.93 -9.26 9.16
C LEU A 324 6.40 -9.64 7.77
N LYS A 325 6.27 -10.92 7.44
CA LYS A 325 6.50 -11.48 6.11
C LYS A 325 5.18 -11.90 5.51
N GLY A 326 4.97 -11.67 4.24
CA GLY A 326 3.75 -12.09 3.59
C GLY A 326 3.93 -12.46 2.14
N ALA A 327 2.92 -13.14 1.64
CA ALA A 327 2.77 -13.47 0.23
C ALA A 327 1.31 -13.30 -0.16
N ILE A 328 1.05 -13.03 -1.43
CA ILE A 328 -0.30 -12.91 -1.99
C ILE A 328 -0.34 -13.78 -3.24
N GLY A 329 -1.37 -14.61 -3.40
CA GLY A 329 -1.50 -15.46 -4.58
C GLY A 329 -1.70 -14.65 -5.86
N SER A 330 -2.65 -13.72 -5.85
CA SER A 330 -2.85 -12.79 -6.95
C SER A 330 -3.59 -11.53 -6.51
N ILE A 331 -3.40 -10.44 -7.26
CA ILE A 331 -4.18 -9.21 -7.14
C ILE A 331 -4.61 -8.78 -8.54
N ASP A 332 -5.89 -8.51 -8.71
CA ASP A 332 -6.43 -7.90 -9.91
C ASP A 332 -7.01 -6.54 -9.55
N ILE A 333 -6.52 -5.48 -10.19
CA ILE A 333 -7.07 -4.13 -10.02
C ILE A 333 -7.35 -3.45 -11.35
N THR A 334 -8.29 -2.53 -11.35
CA THR A 334 -8.52 -1.54 -12.41
C THR A 334 -8.15 -0.16 -11.88
N LEU A 335 -7.41 0.60 -12.67
CA LEU A 335 -7.04 1.97 -12.36
C LEU A 335 -7.80 2.89 -13.30
N LYS A 336 -8.58 3.81 -12.74
CA LYS A 336 -9.28 4.83 -13.51
C LYS A 336 -8.85 6.21 -13.06
N ASP A 337 -8.21 6.94 -13.96
CA ASP A 337 -7.93 8.36 -13.80
C ASP A 337 -7.14 8.71 -12.52
N LEU A 338 -6.27 7.80 -12.06
CA LEU A 338 -5.51 7.96 -10.83
C LEU A 338 -4.48 9.09 -11.00
N GLN A 339 -4.65 10.20 -10.27
CA GLN A 339 -3.70 11.32 -10.31
C GLN A 339 -2.53 11.09 -9.36
N LEU A 340 -1.33 10.99 -9.91
CA LEU A 340 -0.05 10.88 -9.22
C LEU A 340 0.81 12.10 -9.56
N GLY A 341 0.61 13.19 -8.82
CA GLY A 341 1.29 14.46 -9.09
C GLY A 341 0.90 15.01 -10.48
N PRO A 342 1.85 15.26 -11.40
CA PRO A 342 1.53 15.73 -12.76
C PRO A 342 1.09 14.61 -13.71
N VAL A 343 1.08 13.34 -13.27
CA VAL A 343 0.74 12.18 -14.09
C VAL A 343 -0.66 11.70 -13.75
N LYS A 344 -1.44 11.36 -14.77
CA LYS A 344 -2.74 10.69 -14.65
C LYS A 344 -2.62 9.30 -15.26
N LEU A 345 -3.02 8.29 -14.51
CA LEU A 345 -2.84 6.88 -14.83
C LEU A 345 -4.18 6.16 -14.97
N THR A 346 -4.36 5.45 -16.07
CA THR A 346 -5.51 4.56 -16.31
C THR A 346 -4.99 3.21 -16.79
N ALA A 347 -5.59 2.13 -16.31
CA ALA A 347 -5.33 0.77 -16.75
C ALA A 347 -6.61 -0.05 -16.55
N ASP A 348 -7.13 -0.65 -17.60
CA ASP A 348 -8.38 -1.44 -17.54
C ASP A 348 -8.21 -2.66 -16.62
N ARG A 349 -7.03 -3.28 -16.67
CA ARG A 349 -6.63 -4.36 -15.79
C ARG A 349 -5.15 -4.24 -15.49
N LEU A 350 -4.81 -4.36 -14.22
CA LEU A 350 -3.46 -4.53 -13.70
C LEU A 350 -3.49 -5.77 -12.83
N HIS A 351 -2.86 -6.83 -13.33
CA HIS A 351 -2.80 -8.14 -12.70
C HIS A 351 -1.40 -8.38 -12.15
N PHE A 352 -1.33 -8.77 -10.89
CA PHE A 352 -0.12 -9.17 -10.18
C PHE A 352 -0.20 -10.69 -9.98
N ASP A 353 0.63 -11.43 -10.72
CA ASP A 353 0.72 -12.89 -10.66
C ASP A 353 1.67 -13.29 -9.53
N GLY A 354 1.17 -13.20 -8.30
CA GLY A 354 1.94 -13.50 -7.10
C GLY A 354 2.71 -12.29 -6.55
N LEU A 355 2.56 -12.08 -5.25
CA LEU A 355 3.49 -11.30 -4.45
C LEU A 355 4.24 -12.32 -3.61
N ASP A 356 5.48 -12.64 -3.99
CA ASP A 356 6.25 -13.71 -3.33
C ASP A 356 6.89 -13.24 -2.04
N GLN A 357 7.21 -11.94 -1.94
CA GLN A 357 7.87 -11.36 -0.77
C GLN A 357 7.30 -9.98 -0.43
N LEU A 358 6.46 -9.93 0.60
CA LEU A 358 6.12 -8.72 1.35
C LEU A 358 6.89 -8.78 2.65
N GLU A 359 7.77 -7.83 2.91
CA GLU A 359 8.45 -7.70 4.20
C GLU A 359 8.19 -6.32 4.77
N VAL A 360 7.69 -6.27 6.00
CA VAL A 360 7.48 -5.03 6.73
C VAL A 360 8.22 -5.11 8.05
N SER A 361 9.19 -4.22 8.24
CA SER A 361 9.92 -4.09 9.49
C SER A 361 9.30 -3.01 10.36
N PHE A 362 9.35 -3.23 11.68
CA PHE A 362 8.74 -2.35 12.67
C PHE A 362 9.75 -1.91 13.72
N ASP A 363 9.61 -0.67 14.18
CA ASP A 363 10.22 -0.14 15.42
C ASP A 363 9.11 0.02 16.46
N GLY A 364 9.03 -0.91 17.41
CA GLY A 364 7.84 -1.08 18.22
C GLY A 364 6.66 -1.56 17.35
N PHE A 365 5.48 -0.94 17.51
CA PHE A 365 4.33 -1.15 16.62
C PHE A 365 4.28 -0.22 15.41
N ARG A 366 5.39 0.47 15.08
CA ARG A 366 5.43 1.44 13.98
C ARG A 366 6.17 0.86 12.79
N PRO A 367 5.58 0.79 11.60
CA PRO A 367 6.32 0.35 10.42
C PRO A 367 7.45 1.36 10.13
N SER A 368 8.63 0.83 9.83
CA SER A 368 9.85 1.60 9.54
C SER A 368 10.33 1.36 8.12
N HIS A 369 10.07 0.17 7.58
CA HIS A 369 10.48 -0.27 6.26
C HIS A 369 9.42 -1.21 5.67
N ALA A 370 9.17 -1.09 4.37
CA ALA A 370 8.38 -2.05 3.62
C ALA A 370 9.09 -2.38 2.30
N MET A 371 9.22 -3.66 2.00
CA MET A 371 9.72 -4.17 0.74
C MET A 371 8.67 -5.08 0.13
N VAL A 372 8.42 -4.90 -1.15
CA VAL A 372 7.54 -5.74 -1.94
C VAL A 372 8.28 -6.19 -3.19
N VAL A 373 8.30 -7.49 -3.42
CA VAL A 373 8.74 -8.08 -4.69
C VAL A 373 7.52 -8.73 -5.33
N VAL A 374 7.23 -8.30 -6.55
CA VAL A 374 6.17 -8.88 -7.37
C VAL A 374 6.80 -9.49 -8.61
N HIS A 375 6.46 -10.73 -8.89
CA HIS A 375 6.75 -11.35 -10.17
C HIS A 375 5.60 -11.08 -11.12
N ARG A 376 5.91 -10.84 -12.39
CA ARG A 376 4.93 -10.78 -13.48
C ARG A 376 3.75 -9.86 -13.20
N VAL A 377 3.98 -8.57 -13.41
CA VAL A 377 2.87 -7.61 -13.47
C VAL A 377 2.44 -7.45 -14.92
N THR A 378 1.15 -7.62 -15.19
CA THR A 378 0.60 -7.36 -16.54
C THR A 378 -0.44 -6.25 -16.47
N ALA A 379 -0.39 -5.33 -17.42
CA ALA A 379 -1.35 -4.25 -17.55
C ALA A 379 -1.97 -4.28 -18.95
N THR A 380 -3.30 -4.08 -19.04
CA THR A 380 -4.01 -3.92 -20.31
C THR A 380 -4.52 -2.50 -20.46
N ASN A 381 -4.41 -1.95 -21.67
CA ASN A 381 -4.85 -0.59 -22.01
C ASN A 381 -4.29 0.45 -21.03
N LEU A 382 -3.00 0.36 -20.77
CA LEU A 382 -2.29 1.32 -19.93
C LEU A 382 -2.24 2.67 -20.64
N SER A 383 -2.73 3.71 -19.98
CA SER A 383 -2.58 5.11 -20.38
C SER A 383 -1.92 5.91 -19.26
N LEU A 384 -0.88 6.64 -19.63
CA LEU A 384 -0.09 7.54 -18.79
C LEU A 384 -0.13 8.93 -19.43
N GLN A 385 -0.97 9.81 -18.89
CA GLN A 385 -1.04 11.19 -19.33
C GLN A 385 -0.15 12.06 -18.44
N ILE A 386 0.83 12.74 -19.05
CA ILE A 386 1.78 13.60 -18.35
C ILE A 386 1.40 15.04 -18.66
N ALA A 387 1.01 15.79 -17.62
CA ALA A 387 0.64 17.18 -17.75
C ALA A 387 1.84 18.03 -18.23
N GLY A 388 1.65 18.76 -19.33
CA GLY A 388 2.58 19.82 -19.72
C GLY A 388 2.55 20.96 -18.69
N LYS A 389 3.64 21.71 -18.55
CA LYS A 389 3.61 22.95 -17.77
C LYS A 389 2.53 23.87 -18.35
N SER A 390 1.58 24.28 -17.52
CA SER A 390 0.74 25.42 -17.83
C SER A 390 1.65 26.63 -18.04
N ALA A 391 1.63 27.18 -19.27
CA ALA A 391 2.39 28.35 -19.67
C ALA A 391 1.99 29.60 -18.88
#